data_AF-A0A4R1RWZ3-F1
#
_entry.id   AF-A0A4R1RWZ3-F1
#
_cell.length_a   1.000
_cell.length_b   1.000
_cell.length_c   1.000
_cell.angle_alpha   90.00
_cell.angle_beta   90.00
_cell.angle_gamma   90.00
#
_symmetry.space_group_name_H-M   'P 1'
#
loop_
_entity.id
_entity.type
_entity.pdbx_description
1 polymer ?
#
loop_
_entity_poly.entity_id
_entity_poly.type
_entity_poly.pdbx_seq_one_letter_code
_entity_poly.pdbx_strand_id
1 'polypeptide(L)'
;MDNSRQDMNRGLFVLVLQLLVCVSVTGLGLWMLLRPRSFQAFLNDEFQLLPPPGAGNRFVALLLGLFSLFLLWYGYALARGFLGEILFLGRVIDRLVKG
;
A
#
# COMPACT_ATOMS: atom_id res chain seq x y z
N MET A 1 -33.55 -12.58 -5.35
CA MET A 1 -33.30 -11.16 -5.01
C MET A 1 -32.28 -11.04 -3.87
N ASP A 2 -31.12 -11.72 -3.97
CA ASP A 2 -30.10 -11.74 -2.89
C ASP A 2 -28.66 -11.50 -3.42
N ASN A 3 -28.38 -11.93 -4.65
CA ASN A 3 -27.05 -11.84 -5.26
C ASN A 3 -26.45 -10.40 -5.28
N SER A 4 -27.28 -9.38 -5.53
CA SER A 4 -26.84 -7.98 -5.64
C SER A 4 -26.29 -7.41 -4.33
N ARG A 5 -26.75 -7.90 -3.16
CA ARG A 5 -26.24 -7.45 -1.86
C ARG A 5 -24.90 -8.11 -1.52
N GLN A 6 -24.71 -9.37 -1.91
CA GLN A 6 -23.42 -10.04 -1.77
C GLN A 6 -22.35 -9.39 -2.66
N ASP A 7 -22.70 -9.05 -3.90
CA ASP A 7 -21.77 -8.40 -4.84
C ASP A 7 -21.39 -6.97 -4.39
N MET A 8 -22.36 -6.20 -3.87
CA MET A 8 -22.09 -4.86 -3.34
C MET A 8 -21.27 -4.89 -2.04
N ASN A 9 -21.50 -5.87 -1.16
CA ASN A 9 -20.70 -6.07 0.05
C ASN A 9 -19.26 -6.51 -0.29
N ARG A 10 -19.09 -7.35 -1.31
CA ARG A 10 -17.77 -7.74 -1.83
C ARG A 10 -17.01 -6.54 -2.40
N GLY A 11 -17.67 -5.69 -3.19
CA GLY A 11 -17.06 -4.47 -3.72
C GLY A 11 -16.61 -3.51 -2.62
N LEU A 12 -17.47 -3.26 -1.62
CA LEU A 12 -17.13 -2.40 -0.48
C LEU A 12 -15.98 -2.97 0.36
N PHE A 13 -15.98 -4.29 0.59
CA PHE A 13 -14.92 -4.97 1.31
C PHE A 13 -13.57 -4.88 0.59
N VAL A 14 -13.55 -5.12 -0.73
CA VAL A 14 -12.35 -4.97 -1.56
C VAL A 14 -11.84 -3.53 -1.52
N LEU A 15 -12.74 -2.55 -1.55
CA LEU A 15 -12.38 -1.13 -1.49
C LEU A 15 -11.76 -0.76 -0.13
N VAL A 16 -12.33 -1.20 0.99
CA VAL A 16 -11.74 -0.99 2.32
C VAL A 16 -10.38 -1.67 2.45
N LEU A 17 -10.26 -2.92 1.97
CA LEU A 17 -9.01 -3.67 1.99
C LEU A 17 -7.94 -2.97 1.15
N GLN A 18 -8.31 -2.47 -0.03
CA GLN A 18 -7.40 -1.75 -0.92
C GLN A 18 -6.91 -0.44 -0.30
N LEU A 19 -7.78 0.27 0.45
CA LEU A 19 -7.40 1.46 1.22
C LEU A 19 -6.37 1.11 2.31
N LEU A 20 -6.64 0.04 3.08
CA LEU A 20 -5.74 -0.44 4.12
C LEU A 20 -4.38 -0.87 3.55
N VAL A 21 -4.38 -1.64 2.46
CA VAL A 21 -3.16 -2.06 1.77
C VAL A 21 -2.40 -0.84 1.25
N CYS A 22 -3.09 0.10 0.61
CA CYS A 22 -2.47 1.33 0.09
C CYS A 22 -1.79 2.15 1.19
N VAL A 23 -2.46 2.38 2.32
CA VAL A 23 -1.90 3.12 3.46
C VAL A 23 -0.73 2.36 4.09
N SER A 24 -0.86 1.04 4.24
CA SER A 24 0.18 0.19 4.84
C SER A 24 1.43 0.14 3.97
N VAL A 25 1.29 -0.12 2.68
CA VAL A 25 2.39 -0.18 1.69
C VAL A 25 3.08 1.18 1.60
N THR A 26 2.31 2.27 1.51
CA THR A 26 2.88 3.62 1.41
C THR A 26 3.60 4.00 2.71
N GLY A 27 3.02 3.67 3.87
CA GLY A 27 3.63 3.90 5.18
C GLY A 27 4.92 3.12 5.36
N LEU A 28 4.94 1.85 4.98
CA LEU A 28 6.14 1.01 4.99
C LEU A 28 7.21 1.55 4.05
N GLY A 29 6.84 1.91 2.82
CA GLY A 29 7.76 2.50 1.85
C GLY A 29 8.39 3.80 2.37
N LEU A 30 7.57 4.69 2.95
CA LEU A 30 8.02 5.96 3.53
C LEU A 30 8.91 5.75 4.75
N TRP A 31 8.56 4.81 5.63
CA TRP A 31 9.34 4.49 6.82
C TRP A 31 10.71 3.91 6.44
N MET A 32 10.73 3.02 5.46
CA MET A 32 11.94 2.43 4.90
C MET A 32 12.84 3.48 4.23
N LEU A 33 12.25 4.51 3.61
CA LEU A 33 12.99 5.62 2.98
C LEU A 33 13.56 6.61 4.01
N LEU A 34 12.78 6.97 5.03
CA LEU A 34 13.16 7.94 6.07
C LEU A 34 14.10 7.36 7.12
N ARG A 35 13.92 6.08 7.49
CA ARG A 35 14.72 5.39 8.51
C ARG A 35 15.12 3.97 8.08
N PRO A 36 15.94 3.83 7.02
CA PRO A 36 16.35 2.52 6.50
C PRO A 36 17.10 1.67 7.53
N ARG A 37 17.87 2.29 8.44
CA ARG A 37 18.60 1.59 9.51
C ARG A 37 17.68 0.97 10.57
N SER A 38 16.61 1.67 10.98
CA SER A 38 15.63 1.10 11.92
C SER A 38 14.87 -0.06 11.29
N PHE A 39 14.54 0.05 9.99
CA PHE A 39 13.84 -1.03 9.28
C PHE A 39 14.72 -2.27 9.11
N GLN A 40 16.02 -2.07 8.80
CA GLN A 40 16.99 -3.17 8.76
C GLN A 40 17.19 -3.82 10.15
N ALA A 41 17.23 -3.01 11.21
CA ALA A 41 17.28 -3.52 12.58
C ALA A 41 16.03 -4.35 12.92
N PHE A 42 14.84 -3.84 12.59
CA PHE A 42 13.58 -4.56 12.80
C PHE A 42 13.54 -5.90 12.07
N LEU A 43 13.96 -5.95 10.79
CA LEU A 43 13.99 -7.21 10.04
C LEU A 43 15.06 -8.19 10.51
N ASN A 44 16.15 -7.69 11.10
CA ASN A 44 17.15 -8.55 11.75
C ASN A 44 16.63 -9.12 13.07
N ASP A 45 16.01 -8.28 13.91
CA ASP A 45 15.55 -8.65 15.25
C ASP A 45 14.33 -9.59 15.18
N GLU A 46 13.36 -9.26 14.34
CA GLU A 46 12.08 -9.96 14.29
C GLU A 46 12.10 -11.21 13.39
N PHE A 47 12.94 -11.19 12.34
CA PHE A 47 12.92 -12.23 11.30
C PHE A 47 14.29 -12.87 11.01
N GLN A 48 15.37 -12.38 11.60
CA GLN A 48 16.75 -12.79 11.30
C GLN A 48 17.10 -12.80 9.79
N LEU A 49 16.33 -12.07 8.98
CA LEU A 49 16.34 -12.19 7.53
C LEU A 49 17.47 -11.37 6.88
N LEU A 50 17.99 -10.38 7.59
CA LEU A 50 19.01 -9.44 7.11
C LEU A 50 20.17 -9.33 8.09
N PRO A 51 21.41 -9.11 7.61
CA PRO A 51 22.56 -8.89 8.47
C PRO A 51 22.42 -7.57 9.25
N PRO A 52 23.00 -7.49 10.46
CA PRO A 52 22.83 -6.35 11.35
C PRO A 52 23.31 -5.02 10.71
N PRO A 53 22.66 -3.90 11.04
CA PRO A 53 23.00 -2.59 10.50
C PRO A 53 24.40 -2.17 11.01
N GLY A 54 25.40 -2.25 10.13
CA GLY A 54 26.79 -1.99 10.47
C GLY A 54 27.79 -2.98 9.88
N ALA A 55 27.32 -4.15 9.39
CA ALA A 55 28.16 -5.19 8.78
C ALA A 55 28.79 -4.80 7.41
N GLY A 56 28.85 -3.52 7.05
CA GLY A 56 29.45 -3.05 5.79
C GLY A 56 28.72 -3.47 4.52
N ASN A 57 27.51 -4.03 4.62
CA ASN A 57 26.86 -4.66 3.48
C ASN A 57 26.05 -3.65 2.63
N ARG A 58 26.75 -2.89 1.78
CA ARG A 58 26.15 -1.90 0.85
C ARG A 58 25.06 -2.49 -0.04
N PHE A 59 25.15 -3.79 -0.36
CA PHE A 59 24.18 -4.50 -1.19
C PHE A 59 22.79 -4.53 -0.53
N VAL A 60 22.74 -4.74 0.78
CA VAL A 60 21.49 -4.76 1.57
C VAL A 60 20.84 -3.38 1.58
N ALA A 61 21.62 -2.31 1.77
CA ALA A 61 21.10 -0.96 1.73
C ALA A 61 20.53 -0.60 0.34
N LEU A 62 21.18 -1.06 -0.73
CA LEU A 62 20.71 -0.88 -2.10
C LEU A 62 19.40 -1.64 -2.37
N LEU A 63 19.31 -2.90 -1.93
CA LEU A 63 18.10 -3.71 -2.02
C LEU A 63 16.94 -3.09 -1.23
N LEU A 64 17.18 -2.63 0.00
CA LEU A 64 16.15 -1.94 0.79
C LEU A 64 15.68 -0.66 0.08
N GLY A 65 16.58 0.10 -0.53
CA GLY A 65 16.24 1.30 -1.29
C GLY A 65 15.38 1.00 -2.52
N LEU A 66 15.76 -0.02 -3.31
CA LEU A 66 14.99 -0.49 -4.46
C LEU A 66 13.60 -0.99 -4.04
N PHE A 67 13.52 -1.74 -2.93
CA PHE A 67 12.27 -2.25 -2.40
C PHE A 67 11.35 -1.13 -1.88
N SER A 68 11.92 -0.13 -1.20
CA SER A 68 11.21 1.08 -0.78
C SER A 68 10.67 1.87 -1.97
N LEU A 69 11.48 2.07 -3.01
CA LEU A 69 11.05 2.74 -4.23
C LEU A 69 9.90 1.99 -4.92
N PHE A 70 10.00 0.66 -4.97
CA PHE A 70 8.94 -0.20 -5.51
C PHE A 70 7.65 -0.11 -4.69
N LEU A 71 7.73 -0.15 -3.36
CA LEU A 71 6.59 0.02 -2.45
C LEU A 71 5.91 1.38 -2.66
N LEU A 72 6.68 2.46 -2.77
CA LEU A 72 6.14 3.80 -3.01
C LEU A 72 5.48 3.92 -4.38
N TRP A 73 6.10 3.36 -5.43
CA TRP A 73 5.51 3.32 -6.77
C TRP A 73 4.20 2.51 -6.77
N TYR A 74 4.19 1.36 -6.10
CA TYR A 74 3.02 0.50 -6.00
C TYR A 74 1.89 1.17 -5.19
N GLY A 75 2.21 1.82 -4.07
CA GLY A 75 1.26 2.62 -3.30
C GLY A 75 0.65 3.76 -4.12
N TYR A 76 1.46 4.44 -4.93
CA TYR A 76 0.97 5.48 -5.85
C TYR A 76 0.05 4.90 -6.95
N ALA A 77 0.38 3.74 -7.51
CA ALA A 77 -0.46 3.06 -8.49
C ALA A 77 -1.81 2.64 -7.89
N LEU A 78 -1.81 2.12 -6.66
CA LEU A 78 -3.02 1.78 -5.91
C LEU A 78 -3.87 3.03 -5.63
N ALA A 79 -3.25 4.12 -5.18
CA ALA A 79 -3.94 5.38 -4.94
C ALA A 79 -4.62 5.93 -6.20
N ARG A 80 -3.97 5.82 -7.37
CA ARG A 80 -4.57 6.19 -8.66
C ARG A 80 -5.78 5.34 -9.01
N GLY A 81 -5.70 4.02 -8.81
CA GLY A 81 -6.85 3.12 -9.01
C GLY A 81 -8.03 3.53 -8.12
N PHE A 82 -7.73 3.79 -6.84
CA PHE A 82 -8.72 4.21 -5.85
C PHE A 82 -9.40 5.55 -6.19
N LEU A 83 -8.62 6.52 -6.66
CA LEU A 83 -9.14 7.81 -7.10
C LEU A 83 -10.09 7.65 -8.29
N GLY A 84 -9.78 6.73 -9.21
CA GLY A 84 -10.64 6.39 -10.33
C GLY A 84 -11.99 5.82 -9.90
N GLU A 85 -11.99 4.91 -8.92
CA GLU A 85 -13.21 4.34 -8.33
C GLU A 85 -14.06 5.39 -7.60
N ILE A 86 -13.44 6.27 -6.79
CA ILE A 86 -14.17 7.35 -6.10
C ILE A 86 -14.80 8.32 -7.10
N LEU A 87 -14.06 8.73 -8.14
CA LEU A 87 -14.58 9.63 -9.18
C LEU A 87 -15.68 8.99 -10.04
N PHE A 88 -15.65 7.65 -10.19
CA PHE A 88 -16.72 6.91 -10.84
C PHE A 88 -17.98 6.88 -9.96
N LEU A 89 -17.85 6.52 -8.69
CA LEU A 89 -18.95 6.52 -7.70
C LEU A 89 -19.57 7.92 -7.54
N GLY A 90 -18.75 8.96 -7.45
CA GLY A 90 -19.22 10.35 -7.37
C GLY A 90 -20.04 10.77 -8.60
N ARG A 91 -19.62 10.37 -9.81
CA ARG A 91 -20.39 10.63 -11.04
C ARG A 91 -21.70 9.87 -11.10
N VAL A 92 -21.75 8.63 -10.60
CA VAL A 92 -22.99 7.84 -10.55
C VAL A 92 -23.98 8.47 -9.58
N ILE A 93 -23.52 8.92 -8.42
CA ILE A 93 -24.36 9.62 -7.44
C ILE A 93 -24.87 10.96 -7.97
N ASP A 94 -24.00 11.77 -8.60
CA ASP A 94 -24.42 13.07 -9.18
C ASP A 94 -25.50 12.90 -10.26
N ARG A 95 -25.41 11.85 -11.08
CA ARG A 95 -26.47 11.51 -12.06
C ARG A 95 -27.77 11.05 -11.41
N LEU A 96 -27.71 10.32 -10.29
CA LEU A 96 -28.90 9.85 -9.57
C LEU A 96 -29.60 10.96 -8.78
N VAL A 97 -28.86 12.00 -8.37
CA VAL A 97 -29.42 13.14 -7.61
C VAL A 97 -30.01 14.20 -8.54
N LYS A 98 -29.45 14.37 -9.75
CA LYS A 98 -29.91 15.37 -10.74
C LYS A 98 -30.86 14.83 -11.81
N GLY A 99 -30.99 13.50 -11.94
CA GLY A 99 -31.94 12.84 -12.85
C GLY A 99 -33.22 12.47 -12.14
#